data_AF-A0A067S5M5-F1
#
_entry.id   AF-A0A067S5M5-F1
#
_cell.length_a   1.000
_cell.length_b   1.000
_cell.length_c   1.000
_cell.angle_alpha   90.00
_cell.angle_beta   90.00
_cell.angle_gamma   90.00
#
_symmetry.space_group_name_H-M   'P 1'
#
loop_
_entity.id
_entity.type
_entity.pdbx_description
1 polymer ?
#
loop_
_entity_poly.entity_id
_entity_poly.type
_entity_poly.pdbx_seq_one_letter_code
_entity_poly.pdbx_strand_id
1 'polypeptide(L)'
;MLGRLRMDVDTAIKHYDDLSKQVFSDRKWWGDGKFKAETLEKVIKSVVETVTGDPEAPLLEGDQAGVCRTFVCAKNAHNMDGNIPVLFRTYKSHKVHSNCKIWEAARATSAAPTFFKRIEIGRNQPFIDGGLGRNNPSRVVLEEAEALFGARQIGCLVSIGTGKAKVTG
;
A
#
# COMPACT_ATOMS: atom_id res chain seq x y z
N MET A 1 6.70 -3.00 4.01
CA MET A 1 8.07 -3.45 4.32
C MET A 1 8.93 -2.30 4.81
N LEU A 2 9.47 -1.43 3.94
CA LEU A 2 10.40 -0.36 4.37
C LEU A 2 9.80 0.72 5.28
N GLY A 3 8.54 1.11 5.04
CA GLY A 3 7.85 2.13 5.84
C GLY A 3 7.40 1.61 7.20
N ARG A 4 6.11 1.28 7.32
CA ARG A 4 5.48 0.86 8.58
C ARG A 4 6.15 -0.32 9.31
N LEU A 5 6.77 -1.25 8.59
CA LEU A 5 7.44 -2.40 9.18
C LEU A 5 8.93 -2.16 9.46
N ARG A 6 9.48 -1.01 9.03
CA ARG A 6 10.86 -0.57 9.32
C ARG A 6 11.95 -1.61 9.02
N MET A 7 11.70 -2.45 8.02
CA MET A 7 12.68 -3.42 7.56
C MET A 7 13.85 -2.69 6.90
N ASP A 8 15.07 -3.18 7.10
CA ASP A 8 16.19 -2.82 6.26
C ASP A 8 15.98 -3.32 4.81
N VAL A 9 16.77 -2.78 3.88
CA VAL A 9 16.61 -3.05 2.44
C VAL A 9 16.82 -4.52 2.12
N ASP A 10 17.84 -5.16 2.69
CA ASP A 10 18.17 -6.55 2.39
C ASP A 10 17.08 -7.50 2.90
N THR A 11 16.59 -7.26 4.11
CA THR A 11 15.46 -7.99 4.69
C THR A 11 14.19 -7.79 3.88
N ALA A 12 13.91 -6.56 3.43
CA ALA A 12 12.75 -6.28 2.59
C ALA A 12 12.82 -6.99 1.23
N ILE A 13 14.01 -7.06 0.61
CA ILE A 13 14.22 -7.79 -0.65
C ILE A 13 13.94 -9.29 -0.45
N LYS A 14 14.47 -9.89 0.61
CA LYS A 14 14.25 -11.31 0.91
C LYS A 14 12.76 -11.63 1.09
N HIS A 15 12.07 -10.87 1.94
CA HIS A 15 10.63 -11.05 2.13
C HIS A 15 9.82 -10.81 0.86
N TYR A 16 10.23 -9.87 0.00
CA TYR A 16 9.57 -9.62 -1.27
C TYR A 16 9.73 -10.81 -2.23
N ASP A 17 10.93 -11.38 -2.35
CA ASP A 17 11.18 -12.55 -3.19
C ASP A 17 10.32 -13.74 -2.76
N ASP A 18 10.31 -14.06 -1.47
CA ASP A 18 9.49 -15.14 -0.91
C ASP A 18 7.98 -14.90 -1.10
N LEU A 19 7.54 -13.65 -0.91
CA LEU A 19 6.15 -13.27 -1.13
C LEU A 19 5.76 -13.45 -2.59
N SER A 20 6.59 -12.97 -3.52
CA SER A 20 6.29 -12.99 -4.94
C SER A 20 6.12 -14.43 -5.47
N LYS A 21 6.97 -15.37 -5.01
CA LYS A 21 6.89 -16.79 -5.37
C LYS A 21 5.58 -17.43 -4.91
N GLN A 22 5.13 -17.11 -3.70
CA GLN A 22 3.89 -17.67 -3.14
C GLN A 22 2.64 -17.07 -3.78
N VAL A 23 2.62 -15.75 -3.98
CA VAL A 23 1.45 -15.05 -4.50
C VAL A 23 1.20 -15.36 -5.98
N PHE A 24 2.26 -15.41 -6.80
CA PHE A 24 2.11 -15.54 -8.25
C PHE A 24 2.21 -16.98 -8.78
N SER A 25 2.46 -17.97 -7.91
CA SER A 25 2.32 -19.39 -8.26
C SER A 25 0.86 -19.87 -8.19
N ASP A 26 0.00 -19.18 -7.43
CA ASP A 26 -1.37 -19.61 -7.17
C ASP A 26 -2.40 -18.94 -8.10
N ARG A 27 -2.40 -19.35 -9.38
CA ARG A 27 -3.34 -18.87 -10.39
C ARG A 27 -4.74 -19.43 -10.20
N LYS A 28 -5.74 -18.58 -10.40
CA LYS A 28 -7.15 -18.99 -10.46
C LYS A 28 -7.49 -19.50 -11.85
N TRP A 29 -8.30 -20.56 -11.89
CA TRP A 29 -8.85 -21.11 -13.13
C TRP A 29 -10.24 -20.53 -13.46
N TRP A 30 -11.01 -20.13 -12.43
CA TRP A 30 -12.34 -19.53 -12.56
C TRP A 30 -12.52 -18.37 -11.56
N GLY A 31 -13.40 -17.42 -11.88
CA GLY A 31 -13.78 -16.29 -11.02
C GLY A 31 -12.97 -15.00 -11.24
N ASP A 32 -13.28 -13.97 -10.46
CA ASP A 32 -12.63 -12.65 -10.54
C ASP A 32 -11.18 -12.67 -10.02
N GLY A 33 -10.30 -11.93 -10.71
CA GLY A 33 -8.85 -11.87 -10.49
C GLY A 33 -8.08 -13.09 -11.01
N LYS A 34 -6.87 -12.85 -11.51
CA LYS A 34 -5.93 -13.88 -11.97
C LYS A 34 -5.30 -14.69 -10.83
N PHE A 35 -5.16 -14.10 -9.65
CA PHE A 35 -4.50 -14.68 -8.47
C PHE A 35 -5.41 -14.64 -7.25
N LYS A 36 -5.18 -15.53 -6.28
CA LYS A 36 -5.97 -15.59 -5.04
C LYS A 36 -5.64 -14.44 -4.11
N ALA A 37 -6.66 -13.65 -3.75
CA ALA A 37 -6.52 -12.54 -2.80
C ALA A 37 -6.24 -13.06 -1.39
N GLU A 38 -6.74 -14.26 -1.08
CA GLU A 38 -6.56 -14.96 0.19
C GLU A 38 -5.10 -15.36 0.39
N THR A 39 -4.41 -15.78 -0.67
CA THR A 39 -2.97 -16.08 -0.65
C THR A 39 -2.16 -14.80 -0.42
N LEU A 40 -2.50 -13.70 -1.11
CA LEU A 40 -1.87 -12.40 -0.88
C LEU A 40 -2.08 -11.91 0.57
N GLU A 41 -3.31 -12.00 1.08
CA GLU A 41 -3.61 -11.65 2.48
C GLU A 41 -2.78 -12.46 3.47
N LYS A 42 -2.78 -13.79 3.32
CA LYS A 42 -2.05 -14.70 4.22
C LYS A 42 -0.56 -14.37 4.26
N VAL A 43 0.06 -14.14 3.10
CA VAL A 43 1.48 -13.83 3.03
C VAL A 43 1.79 -12.46 3.62
N ILE A 44 0.97 -11.45 3.35
CA ILE A 44 1.13 -10.12 3.97
C ILE A 44 1.02 -10.22 5.49
N LYS A 45 0.01 -10.93 6.02
CA LYS A 45 -0.18 -11.14 7.47
C LYS A 45 1.02 -11.82 8.11
N SER A 46 1.58 -12.85 7.46
CA SER A 46 2.79 -13.53 7.95
C SER A 46 3.98 -12.56 8.05
N VAL A 47 4.19 -11.69 7.05
CA VAL A 47 5.25 -10.68 7.09
C VAL A 47 5.01 -9.65 8.20
N VAL A 48 3.76 -9.24 8.41
CA VAL A 48 3.39 -8.33 9.51
C VAL A 48 3.71 -8.97 10.86
N GLU A 49 3.21 -10.18 11.11
CA GLU A 49 3.43 -10.94 12.34
C GLU A 49 4.91 -11.12 12.66
N THR A 50 5.75 -11.39 11.65
CA THR A 50 7.20 -11.55 11.83
C THR A 50 7.86 -10.31 12.43
N VAL A 51 7.30 -9.11 12.20
CA VAL A 51 7.85 -7.83 12.66
C VAL A 51 7.14 -7.31 13.92
N THR A 52 5.82 -7.45 13.98
CA THR A 52 4.99 -6.84 15.03
C THR A 52 4.63 -7.82 16.16
N GLY A 53 4.75 -9.13 15.91
CA GLY A 53 4.17 -10.17 16.78
C GLY A 53 2.65 -10.28 16.70
N ASP A 54 1.98 -9.50 15.84
CA ASP A 54 0.53 -9.47 15.69
C ASP A 54 0.16 -9.30 14.20
N PRO A 55 -0.40 -10.32 13.53
CA PRO A 55 -0.80 -10.23 12.12
C PRO A 55 -1.90 -9.20 11.87
N GLU A 56 -2.65 -8.81 12.91
CA GLU A 56 -3.75 -7.85 12.86
C GLU A 56 -3.33 -6.45 13.39
N ALA A 57 -2.02 -6.21 13.52
CA ALA A 57 -1.48 -4.97 14.06
C ALA A 57 -2.03 -3.72 13.35
N PRO A 58 -2.33 -2.64 14.11
CA PRO A 58 -2.87 -1.41 13.55
C PRO A 58 -1.86 -0.70 12.65
N LEU A 59 -2.36 -0.11 11.55
CA LEU A 59 -1.57 0.70 10.65
C LEU A 59 -1.06 1.97 11.33
N LEU A 60 -1.94 2.65 12.06
CA LEU A 60 -1.64 3.87 12.78
C LEU A 60 -0.58 3.59 13.84
N GLU A 61 0.55 4.30 13.76
CA GLU A 61 1.52 4.35 14.84
C GLU A 61 1.14 5.46 15.82
N GLY A 62 1.51 5.26 17.09
CA GLY A 62 1.44 6.34 18.08
C GLY A 62 2.24 7.56 17.62
N ASP A 63 1.92 8.73 18.17
CA ASP A 63 2.54 10.01 17.80
C ASP A 63 3.95 10.15 18.41
N GLN A 64 4.84 9.23 18.05
CA GLN A 64 6.22 9.17 18.51
C GLN A 64 7.08 10.08 17.65
N ALA A 65 7.68 11.10 18.28
CA ALA A 65 8.67 11.95 17.64
C ALA A 65 9.80 11.11 17.02
N GLY A 66 10.22 11.46 15.81
CA GLY A 66 11.32 10.79 15.10
C GLY A 66 10.92 9.58 14.25
N VAL A 67 9.64 9.21 14.21
CA VAL A 67 9.16 8.15 13.30
C VAL A 67 8.86 8.71 11.91
N CYS A 68 9.36 8.04 10.87
CA CYS A 68 9.09 8.40 9.49
C CYS A 68 7.60 8.26 9.17
N ARG A 69 6.97 9.35 8.75
CA ARG A 69 5.57 9.38 8.32
C ARG A 69 5.44 8.72 6.96
N THR A 70 4.63 7.67 6.87
CA THR A 70 4.43 6.94 5.62
C THR A 70 2.95 6.78 5.30
N PHE A 71 2.64 6.58 4.03
CA PHE A 71 1.31 6.24 3.57
C PHE A 71 1.39 5.33 2.33
N VAL A 72 0.30 4.61 2.08
CA VAL A 72 0.08 3.91 0.81
C VAL A 72 -1.19 4.43 0.14
N CYS A 73 -1.24 4.36 -1.18
CA CYS A 73 -2.36 4.84 -1.99
C CYS A 73 -3.28 3.69 -2.39
N ALA A 74 -4.57 3.89 -2.28
CA ALA A 74 -5.58 3.03 -2.91
C ALA A 74 -6.63 3.90 -3.59
N LYS A 75 -7.52 3.28 -4.36
CA LYS A 75 -8.67 3.96 -4.95
C LYS A 75 -9.96 3.33 -4.42
N ASN A 76 -10.94 4.15 -4.06
CA ASN A 76 -12.27 3.65 -3.72
C ASN A 76 -12.98 3.25 -5.02
N ALA A 77 -13.42 2.00 -5.12
CA ALA A 77 -14.02 1.47 -6.35
C ALA A 77 -15.39 2.10 -6.68
N HIS A 78 -16.04 2.74 -5.73
CA HIS A 78 -17.27 3.52 -5.98
C HIS A 78 -16.99 4.90 -6.58
N ASN A 79 -15.81 5.47 -6.35
CA ASN A 79 -15.45 6.82 -6.79
C ASN A 79 -14.32 6.77 -7.84
N MET A 80 -14.57 6.01 -8.91
CA MET A 80 -13.62 5.82 -10.00
C MET A 80 -13.35 7.10 -10.79
N ASP A 81 -14.33 7.99 -10.90
CA ASP A 81 -14.26 9.18 -11.77
C ASP A 81 -13.50 10.36 -11.15
N GLY A 82 -13.46 10.43 -9.81
CA GLY A 82 -12.84 11.56 -9.11
C GLY A 82 -11.32 11.61 -9.20
N ASN A 83 -10.66 10.50 -9.57
CA ASN A 83 -9.20 10.37 -9.59
C ASN A 83 -8.50 10.79 -8.27
N ILE A 84 -9.23 10.77 -7.16
CA ILE A 84 -8.75 11.11 -5.83
C ILE A 84 -8.27 9.83 -5.15
N PRO A 85 -6.97 9.71 -4.81
CA PRO A 85 -6.48 8.56 -4.06
C PRO A 85 -6.95 8.63 -2.60
N VAL A 86 -7.21 7.47 -2.04
CA VAL A 86 -7.39 7.24 -0.61
C VAL A 86 -6.02 6.92 -0.03
N LEU A 87 -5.63 7.62 1.04
CA LEU A 87 -4.30 7.50 1.62
C LEU A 87 -4.38 6.82 2.99
N PHE A 88 -3.90 5.58 3.05
CA PHE A 88 -3.75 4.86 4.31
C PHE A 88 -2.44 5.29 4.97
N ARG A 89 -2.54 6.13 6.02
CA ARG A 89 -1.41 6.79 6.69
C ARG A 89 -1.01 6.06 7.97
N THR A 90 0.27 6.11 8.32
CA THR A 90 0.79 5.64 9.62
C THR A 90 0.70 6.68 10.72
N TYR A 91 0.21 7.89 10.42
CA TYR A 91 0.12 9.03 11.33
C TYR A 91 -1.30 9.61 11.32
N LYS A 92 -1.64 10.35 12.40
CA LYS A 92 -2.94 10.99 12.53
C LYS A 92 -3.13 12.06 11.45
N SER A 93 -4.31 12.08 10.86
CA SER A 93 -4.75 13.09 9.89
C SER A 93 -6.22 13.41 10.12
N HIS A 94 -6.65 14.60 9.71
CA HIS A 94 -8.06 15.00 9.75
C HIS A 94 -8.96 14.10 8.90
N LYS A 95 -8.40 13.42 7.89
CA LYS A 95 -9.10 12.40 7.10
C LYS A 95 -8.92 11.04 7.77
N VAL A 96 -9.83 10.72 8.70
CA VAL A 96 -9.78 9.48 9.48
C VAL A 96 -10.15 8.29 8.60
N HIS A 97 -9.19 7.40 8.37
CA HIS A 97 -9.47 6.04 7.89
C HIS A 97 -9.62 5.14 9.12
N SER A 98 -10.85 4.68 9.34
CA SER A 98 -11.26 3.79 10.43
C SER A 98 -10.26 2.65 10.65
N ASN A 99 -9.72 2.51 11.86
CA ASN A 99 -8.96 1.37 12.42
C ASN A 99 -8.40 0.36 11.40
N CYS A 100 -7.64 0.86 10.43
CA CYS A 100 -7.10 0.04 9.35
C CYS A 100 -5.87 -0.71 9.87
N LYS A 101 -5.75 -1.98 9.51
CA LYS A 101 -4.62 -2.84 9.86
C LYS A 101 -3.54 -2.73 8.79
N ILE A 102 -2.30 -3.07 9.15
CA ILE A 102 -1.17 -2.98 8.21
C ILE A 102 -1.45 -3.85 6.97
N TRP A 103 -1.98 -5.05 7.16
CA TRP A 103 -2.24 -5.97 6.07
C TRP A 103 -3.37 -5.50 5.14
N GLU A 104 -4.40 -4.84 5.69
CA GLU A 104 -5.52 -4.31 4.92
C GLU A 104 -5.04 -3.20 3.97
N ALA A 105 -4.24 -2.27 4.49
CA ALA A 105 -3.65 -1.19 3.69
C ALA A 105 -2.74 -1.73 2.58
N ALA A 106 -1.90 -2.73 2.90
CA ALA A 106 -1.02 -3.38 1.95
C ALA A 106 -1.79 -4.15 0.86
N ARG A 107 -2.89 -4.83 1.21
CA ARG A 107 -3.74 -5.53 0.24
C ARG A 107 -4.55 -4.54 -0.61
N ALA A 108 -5.01 -3.43 -0.05
CA ALA A 108 -5.72 -2.38 -0.79
C ALA A 108 -4.84 -1.76 -1.89
N THR A 109 -3.61 -1.35 -1.54
CA THR A 109 -2.68 -0.75 -2.51
C THR A 109 -2.20 -1.72 -3.58
N SER A 110 -2.30 -3.04 -3.34
CA SER A 110 -1.83 -4.09 -4.26
C SER A 110 -2.97 -4.78 -5.04
N ALA A 111 -4.22 -4.37 -4.82
CA ALA A 111 -5.41 -4.99 -5.40
C ALA A 111 -5.62 -4.54 -6.86
N ALA A 112 -4.64 -4.83 -7.72
CA ALA A 112 -4.65 -4.39 -9.10
C ALA A 112 -5.81 -5.06 -9.85
N PRO A 113 -6.66 -4.30 -10.57
CA PRO A 113 -7.72 -4.89 -11.36
C PRO A 113 -7.16 -5.92 -12.33
N THR A 114 -7.97 -6.94 -12.64
CA THR A 114 -7.59 -8.14 -13.42
C THR A 114 -6.66 -9.12 -12.68
N PHE A 115 -5.83 -8.65 -11.74
CA PHE A 115 -4.92 -9.51 -10.99
C PHE A 115 -5.54 -10.02 -9.69
N PHE A 116 -6.11 -9.12 -8.89
CA PHE A 116 -6.70 -9.43 -7.59
C PHE A 116 -8.10 -8.85 -7.46
N LYS A 117 -8.96 -9.55 -6.71
CA LYS A 117 -10.26 -9.02 -6.29
C LYS A 117 -10.06 -7.83 -5.35
N ARG A 118 -10.95 -6.83 -5.43
CA ARG A 118 -11.03 -5.68 -4.51
C ARG A 118 -11.14 -6.09 -3.03
N ILE A 119 -10.65 -5.26 -2.11
CA ILE A 119 -10.84 -5.41 -0.66
C ILE A 119 -11.98 -4.54 -0.16
N GLU A 120 -12.66 -4.97 0.89
CA GLU A 120 -13.59 -4.13 1.64
C GLU A 120 -12.97 -3.80 3.00
N ILE A 121 -12.87 -2.51 3.34
CA ILE A 121 -12.27 -2.05 4.61
C ILE A 121 -13.26 -1.12 5.32
N GLY A 122 -13.33 -1.23 6.65
CA GLY A 122 -14.20 -0.40 7.49
C GLY A 122 -15.68 -0.68 7.24
N ARG A 123 -16.46 0.34 6.90
CA ARG A 123 -17.91 0.23 6.60
C ARG A 123 -18.16 -0.33 5.19
N ASN A 124 -17.58 -1.48 4.86
CA ASN A 124 -17.66 -2.14 3.55
C ASN A 124 -17.28 -1.25 2.36
N GLN A 125 -16.32 -0.34 2.54
CA GLN A 125 -15.86 0.48 1.43
C GLN A 125 -14.92 -0.33 0.53
N PRO A 126 -15.20 -0.46 -0.77
CA PRO A 126 -14.36 -1.25 -1.67
C PRO A 126 -13.13 -0.46 -2.12
N PHE A 127 -11.96 -1.08 -2.04
CA PHE A 127 -10.68 -0.51 -2.48
C PHE A 127 -9.98 -1.40 -3.51
N ILE A 128 -9.34 -0.74 -4.45
CA ILE A 128 -8.49 -1.30 -5.50
C ILE A 128 -7.15 -0.55 -5.52
N ASP A 129 -6.19 -1.09 -6.26
CA ASP A 129 -4.84 -0.55 -6.40
C ASP A 129 -4.80 0.94 -6.77
N GLY A 130 -3.94 1.68 -6.06
CA GLY A 130 -3.78 3.13 -6.25
C GLY A 130 -3.09 3.52 -7.56
N GLY A 131 -2.50 2.56 -8.28
CA GLY A 131 -1.84 2.73 -9.56
C GLY A 131 -2.78 2.89 -10.76
N LEU A 132 -4.08 2.70 -10.57
CA LEU A 132 -5.11 2.99 -11.57
C LEU A 132 -5.20 4.50 -11.86
N GLY A 133 -4.51 4.94 -12.91
CA GLY A 133 -4.55 6.30 -13.44
C GLY A 133 -3.33 7.17 -13.10
N ARG A 134 -2.65 6.92 -11.97
CA ARG A 134 -1.37 7.56 -11.59
C ARG A 134 -0.55 6.68 -10.63
N ASN A 135 0.28 5.78 -11.16
CA ASN A 135 1.17 4.90 -10.36
C ASN A 135 2.40 5.60 -9.75
N ASN A 136 2.52 6.93 -9.89
CA ASN A 136 3.56 7.72 -9.24
C ASN A 136 2.94 8.64 -8.17
N PRO A 137 3.13 8.36 -6.87
CA PRO A 137 2.56 9.16 -5.80
C PRO A 137 3.33 10.47 -5.52
N SER A 138 4.37 10.82 -6.29
CA SER A 138 5.21 12.01 -6.00
C SER A 138 4.42 13.30 -5.81
N ARG A 139 3.41 13.58 -6.64
CA ARG A 139 2.56 14.77 -6.46
C ARG A 139 1.78 14.72 -5.14
N VAL A 140 1.26 13.54 -4.79
CA VAL A 140 0.51 13.33 -3.54
C VAL A 140 1.43 13.49 -2.33
N VAL A 141 2.68 13.04 -2.42
CA VAL A 141 3.70 13.24 -1.38
C VAL A 141 3.97 14.73 -1.16
N LEU A 142 4.07 15.53 -2.23
CA LEU A 142 4.27 16.98 -2.11
C LEU A 142 3.07 17.66 -1.44
N GLU A 143 1.85 17.30 -1.83
CA GLU A 143 0.60 17.81 -1.21
C GLU A 143 0.50 17.44 0.28
N GLU A 144 0.86 16.20 0.65
CA GLU A 144 0.89 15.78 2.06
C GLU A 144 2.01 16.46 2.84
N ALA A 145 3.17 16.71 2.23
CA ALA A 145 4.27 17.44 2.86
C ALA A 145 3.88 18.89 3.17
N GLU A 146 3.24 19.58 2.23
CA GLU A 146 2.71 20.93 2.45
C GLU A 146 1.65 20.94 3.56
N ALA A 147 0.73 19.97 3.57
CA ALA A 147 -0.29 19.85 4.61
C ALA A 147 0.29 19.59 6.01
N LEU A 148 1.40 18.85 6.11
CA LEU A 148 2.02 18.46 7.38
C LEU A 148 3.06 19.45 7.91
N PHE A 149 3.76 20.15 7.02
CA PHE A 149 4.92 20.96 7.35
C PHE A 149 4.76 22.43 6.92
N GLY A 150 3.62 22.80 6.32
CA GLY A 150 3.35 24.13 5.79
C GLY A 150 4.23 24.45 4.58
N ALA A 151 4.44 25.74 4.32
CA ALA A 151 5.23 26.25 3.18
C ALA A 151 6.75 26.07 3.33
N ARG A 152 7.21 25.04 4.04
CA ARG A 152 8.64 24.75 4.22
C ARG A 152 9.24 24.28 2.90
N GLN A 153 10.42 24.81 2.56
CA GLN A 153 11.14 24.38 1.37
C GLN A 153 11.54 22.90 1.44
N ILE A 154 11.25 22.16 0.37
CA ILE A 154 11.66 20.76 0.21
C ILE A 154 13.10 20.73 -0.30
N GLY A 155 14.01 20.16 0.49
CA GLY A 155 15.42 20.05 0.10
C GLY A 155 15.69 18.97 -0.95
N CYS A 156 14.92 17.88 -0.95
CA CYS A 156 15.08 16.77 -1.89
C CYS A 156 13.78 15.97 -2.01
N LEU A 157 13.47 15.53 -3.24
CA LEU A 157 12.45 14.52 -3.52
C LEU A 157 13.11 13.39 -4.32
N VAL A 158 13.05 12.17 -3.79
CA VAL A 158 13.51 10.96 -4.47
C VAL A 158 12.29 10.16 -4.91
N SER A 159 12.20 9.85 -6.21
CA SER A 159 11.14 9.02 -6.80
C SER A 159 11.77 7.79 -7.44
N ILE A 160 11.41 6.60 -6.96
CA ILE A 160 11.97 5.32 -7.42
C ILE A 160 10.89 4.57 -8.19
N GLY A 161 11.15 4.30 -9.48
CA GLY A 161 10.25 3.56 -10.36
C GLY A 161 10.60 2.07 -10.47
N THR A 162 9.66 1.26 -10.92
CA THR A 162 9.83 -0.20 -11.14
C THR A 162 10.36 -0.56 -12.53
N GLY A 163 10.96 0.41 -13.23
CA GLY A 163 11.46 0.27 -14.60
C GLY A 163 10.40 0.50 -15.68
N LYS A 164 10.86 0.63 -16.93
CA LYS A 164 10.02 0.75 -18.13
C LYS A 164 10.45 -0.32 -19.13
N ALA A 165 9.49 -1.13 -19.60
CA ALA A 165 9.77 -2.12 -20.63
C ALA A 165 10.32 -1.43 -21.90
N LYS A 166 11.40 -1.98 -22.46
CA LYS A 166 11.83 -1.63 -23.82
C LYS A 166 10.89 -2.34 -24.80
N VAL A 167 10.19 -1.57 -25.62
CA VAL A 167 9.51 -2.11 -26.79
C VAL A 167 10.53 -2.07 -27.91
N THR A 168 11.09 -3.22 -28.28
CA THR A 168 11.81 -3.38 -29.55
C THR A 168 10.76 -3.54 -30.63
N GLY A 169 10.62 -2.53 -31.49
CA GLY A 169 9.85 -2.59 -32.72
C GLY A 169 10.66 -3.19 -33.86
#